data_AF-A0A419DG23-F1
#
_entry.id   AF-A0A419DG23-F1
#
_cell.length_a   1.000
_cell.length_b   1.000
_cell.length_c   1.000
_cell.angle_alpha   90.00
_cell.angle_beta   90.00
_cell.angle_gamma   90.00
#
_symmetry.space_group_name_H-M   'P 1'
#
loop_
_entity.id
_entity.type
_entity.pdbx_description
1 polymer ?
#
loop_
_entity_poly.entity_id
_entity_poly.type
_entity_poly.pdbx_seq_one_letter_code
_entity_poly.pdbx_strand_id
1 'polypeptide(L)'
;MADEPKDLASFIAQNQMIILKRVTLSCYQDRMKGLLILRREHIERRRRRILPGEELCAVIYIEGDQLHVFHLENGHRLETSIEDFYSSMNRISQQMCNKKVIVLLVARPRIYD
;
A
#
# COMPACT_ATOMS: atom_id res chain seq x y z
N MET A 1 16.57 -9.93 -12.90
CA MET A 1 15.50 -8.90 -12.89
C MET A 1 14.32 -9.54 -12.21
N ALA A 2 13.84 -9.00 -11.09
CA ALA A 2 12.75 -9.62 -10.36
C ALA A 2 11.46 -9.38 -11.14
N ASP A 3 10.92 -10.43 -11.77
CA ASP A 3 9.61 -10.38 -12.41
C ASP A 3 8.60 -9.80 -11.42
N GLU A 4 8.03 -8.66 -11.78
CA GLU A 4 6.83 -8.19 -11.10
C GLU A 4 5.73 -9.19 -11.41
N PRO A 5 4.97 -9.63 -10.40
CA PRO A 5 3.84 -10.50 -10.66
C PRO A 5 2.89 -9.78 -11.62
N LYS A 6 2.59 -10.43 -12.75
CA LYS A 6 1.78 -9.86 -13.84
C LYS A 6 0.48 -9.25 -13.34
N ASP A 7 -0.07 -9.80 -12.26
CA ASP A 7 -1.29 -9.34 -11.62
C ASP A 7 -1.15 -7.97 -10.97
N LEU A 8 0.00 -7.66 -10.34
CA LEU A 8 0.21 -6.36 -9.68
C LEU A 8 0.41 -5.24 -10.70
N ALA A 9 1.25 -5.46 -11.70
CA ALA A 9 1.49 -4.46 -12.75
C ALA A 9 0.19 -4.18 -13.55
N SER A 10 -0.56 -5.23 -13.88
CA SER A 10 -1.86 -5.10 -14.56
C SER A 10 -2.87 -4.36 -13.69
N PHE A 11 -2.95 -4.68 -12.39
CA PHE A 11 -3.83 -4.01 -11.44
C PHE A 11 -3.54 -2.50 -11.33
N ILE A 12 -2.26 -2.13 -11.21
CA ILE A 12 -1.82 -0.73 -11.15
C ILE A 12 -2.20 0.00 -12.45
N ALA A 13 -1.96 -0.61 -13.60
CA ALA A 13 -2.30 -0.02 -14.90
C ALA A 13 -3.81 0.14 -15.10
N GLN A 14 -4.60 -0.89 -14.80
CA GLN A 14 -6.06 -0.88 -14.91
C GLN A 14 -6.71 0.19 -14.03
N ASN A 15 -6.15 0.41 -12.84
CA ASN A 15 -6.66 1.41 -11.89
C ASN A 15 -5.98 2.78 -12.03
N GLN A 16 -5.16 2.98 -13.06
CA GLN A 16 -4.42 4.22 -13.31
C GLN A 16 -3.65 4.71 -12.07
N MET A 17 -3.08 3.78 -11.30
CA MET A 17 -2.41 4.09 -10.05
C MET A 17 -0.99 4.60 -10.28
N ILE A 18 -0.62 5.68 -9.60
CA ILE A 18 0.74 6.24 -9.60
C ILE A 18 1.44 5.78 -8.32
N ILE A 19 2.55 5.04 -8.47
CA ILE A 19 3.31 4.56 -7.31
C ILE A 19 4.13 5.72 -6.70
N LEU A 20 3.83 6.07 -5.45
CA LEU A 20 4.56 7.08 -4.68
C LEU A 20 5.64 6.48 -3.78
N LYS A 21 5.45 5.23 -3.36
CA LYS A 21 6.45 4.43 -2.64
C LYS A 21 6.19 2.95 -2.85
N ARG A 22 7.29 2.19 -2.90
CA ARG A 22 7.28 0.73 -2.89
C ARG A 22 8.22 0.23 -1.80
N VAL A 23 7.79 -0.79 -1.09
CA VAL A 23 8.63 -1.63 -0.22
C VAL A 23 8.32 -3.08 -0.51
N THR A 24 9.37 -3.88 -0.64
CA THR A 24 9.28 -5.33 -0.78
C THR A 24 9.78 -5.95 0.51
N LEU A 25 9.00 -6.89 1.04
CA LEU A 25 9.26 -7.64 2.27
C LEU A 25 9.53 -9.09 1.87
N SER A 26 10.69 -9.59 2.26
CA SER A 26 11.13 -10.96 1.96
C SER A 26 11.00 -11.91 3.14
N CYS A 27 10.93 -11.39 4.36
CA CYS A 27 10.80 -12.20 5.57
C CYS A 27 10.10 -11.44 6.69
N TYR A 28 9.72 -12.15 7.75
CA TYR A 28 9.05 -11.59 8.95
C TYR A 28 9.81 -10.41 9.57
N GLN A 29 11.15 -10.43 9.53
CA GLN A 29 11.99 -9.36 10.08
C GLN A 29 11.91 -8.04 9.28
N ASP A 30 11.44 -8.08 8.03
CA ASP A 30 11.25 -6.87 7.22
C ASP A 30 9.94 -6.13 7.53
N ARG A 31 9.01 -6.69 8.32
CA ARG A 31 7.70 -6.07 8.65
C ARG A 31 7.83 -4.59 9.01
N MET A 32 8.77 -4.27 9.89
CA MET A 32 9.01 -2.88 10.32
C MET A 32 9.29 -1.96 9.13
N LYS A 33 10.02 -2.41 8.10
CA LYS A 33 10.32 -1.63 6.88
C LYS A 33 9.08 -1.35 6.05
N GLY A 34 8.14 -2.28 5.98
CA GLY A 34 6.85 -2.09 5.32
C GLY A 34 6.01 -1.05 6.03
N LEU A 35 6.00 -1.10 7.37
CA LEU A 35 5.30 -0.14 8.22
C LEU A 35 5.92 1.27 8.13
N LEU A 36 7.22 1.38 7.89
CA LEU A 36 7.89 2.68 7.74
C LEU A 36 7.29 3.54 6.62
N ILE A 37 6.71 2.96 5.55
CA ILE A 37 6.17 3.76 4.45
C ILE A 37 4.88 4.50 4.83
N LEU A 38 4.18 4.00 5.86
CA LEU A 38 2.93 4.54 6.35
C LEU A 38 3.07 5.28 7.69
N ARG A 39 4.30 5.64 8.06
CA ARG A 39 4.48 6.68 9.07
C ARG A 39 3.74 7.93 8.61
N ARG A 40 2.94 8.50 9.51
CA ARG A 40 2.12 9.69 9.25
C ARG A 40 2.90 10.78 8.51
N GLU A 41 4.12 11.08 8.97
CA GLU A 41 4.99 12.07 8.32
C GLU A 41 5.34 11.72 6.86
N HIS A 42 5.60 10.45 6.54
CA HIS A 42 5.89 10.02 5.18
C HIS A 42 4.67 10.09 4.27
N ILE A 43 3.49 9.75 4.81
CA ILE A 43 2.21 9.88 4.11
C ILE A 43 1.93 11.36 3.86
N GLU A 44 2.03 12.22 4.87
CA GLU A 44 1.79 13.66 4.76
C GLU A 44 2.75 14.33 3.74
N ARG A 45 4.03 13.94 3.71
CA ARG A 45 4.98 14.43 2.71
C ARG A 45 4.59 14.02 1.29
N ARG A 46 4.14 12.78 1.09
CA ARG A 46 3.72 12.29 -0.23
C ARG A 46 2.34 12.80 -0.65
N ARG A 47 1.48 13.10 0.32
CA ARG A 47 0.18 13.73 0.10
C ARG A 47 0.27 15.06 -0.63
N ARG A 48 1.36 15.82 -0.43
CA ARG A 48 1.63 17.05 -1.19
C ARG A 48 1.76 16.83 -2.71
N ARG A 49 1.92 15.58 -3.15
CA ARG A 49 2.02 15.20 -4.56
C ARG A 49 0.71 14.67 -5.14
N ILE A 50 -0.35 14.57 -4.32
CA ILE A 50 -1.68 14.12 -4.74
C ILE A 50 -2.37 15.29 -5.44
N LEU A 51 -2.82 15.04 -6.67
CA LEU A 51 -3.51 16.03 -7.47
C LEU A 51 -4.98 16.15 -7.05
N PRO A 52 -5.65 17.28 -7.31
CA PRO A 52 -7.09 17.39 -7.18
C PRO A 52 -7.78 16.27 -7.98
N GLY A 53 -8.70 15.54 -7.34
CA GLY A 53 -9.36 14.39 -7.96
C GLY A 53 -8.63 13.06 -7.78
N GLU A 54 -7.50 13.02 -7.06
CA GLU A 54 -6.84 11.78 -6.66
C GLU A 54 -7.08 11.44 -5.17
N GLU A 55 -7.05 10.16 -4.85
CA GLU A 55 -7.00 9.63 -3.50
C GLU A 55 -5.66 8.93 -3.24
N LEU A 56 -5.23 8.96 -1.98
CA LEU A 56 -4.04 8.25 -1.53
C LEU A 56 -4.46 6.88 -1.00
N CYS A 57 -3.88 5.82 -1.54
CA CYS A 57 -4.16 4.45 -1.12
C CYS A 57 -2.88 3.73 -0.73
N ALA A 58 -2.99 2.81 0.22
CA ALA A 58 -1.97 1.80 0.46
C ALA A 58 -2.42 0.47 -0.15
N VAL A 59 -1.53 -0.20 -0.88
CA VAL A 59 -1.81 -1.49 -1.51
C VAL A 59 -0.87 -2.52 -0.92
N ILE A 60 -1.42 -3.64 -0.45
CA ILE A 60 -0.67 -4.81 -0.03
C ILE A 60 -0.87 -5.88 -1.10
N TYR A 61 0.22 -6.28 -1.74
CA TYR A 61 0.26 -7.43 -2.62
C TYR A 61 1.01 -8.57 -1.93
N ILE A 62 0.44 -9.76 -1.93
CA ILE A 62 1.07 -10.97 -1.43
C ILE A 62 1.23 -11.94 -2.60
N GLU A 63 2.45 -12.43 -2.80
CA GLU A 63 2.75 -13.40 -3.85
C GLU A 63 1.96 -14.71 -3.67
N GLY A 64 1.28 -15.12 -4.75
CA GLY A 64 0.44 -16.32 -4.79
C GLY A 64 -0.85 -16.20 -3.99
N ASP A 65 -1.29 -14.98 -3.67
CA ASP A 65 -2.48 -14.73 -2.86
C ASP A 65 -3.23 -13.47 -3.35
N GLN A 66 -4.05 -12.88 -2.47
CA GLN A 66 -4.88 -11.73 -2.76
C GLN A 66 -4.16 -10.38 -2.64
N LEU A 67 -4.70 -9.38 -3.36
CA LEU A 67 -4.32 -7.98 -3.28
C LEU A 67 -5.33 -7.24 -2.39
N HIS A 68 -4.82 -6.44 -1.46
CA HIS A 68 -5.64 -5.63 -0.56
C HIS A 68 -5.39 -4.14 -0.79
N VAL A 69 -6.45 -3.36 -0.96
CA VAL A 69 -6.39 -1.90 -1.12
C VAL A 69 -6.98 -1.24 0.12
N PHE A 70 -6.27 -0.26 0.65
CA PHE A 70 -6.67 0.54 1.81
C PHE A 70 -6.72 2.00 1.41
N HIS A 71 -7.87 2.62 1.59
CA HIS A 71 -8.07 4.05 1.36
C HIS A 71 -7.53 4.79 2.58
N LEU A 72 -6.57 5.69 2.37
CA LEU A 72 -6.05 6.52 3.44
C LEU A 72 -6.90 7.77 3.52
N GLU A 73 -7.77 7.83 4.53
CA GLU A 73 -8.65 8.98 4.72
C GLU A 73 -7.87 10.26 5.04
N ASN A 74 -8.54 11.40 4.92
CA ASN A 74 -7.93 12.71 5.11
C ASN A 74 -8.12 13.23 6.54
N GLY A 75 -7.18 14.07 6.98
CA GLY A 75 -7.32 14.84 8.23
C GLY A 75 -7.29 13.95 9.47
N HIS A 76 -8.20 14.16 10.42
CA HIS A 76 -8.23 13.42 11.69
C HIS A 76 -8.44 11.92 11.53
N ARG A 77 -9.05 11.48 10.43
CA ARG A 77 -9.31 10.06 10.16
C ARG A 77 -8.13 9.32 9.54
N LEU A 78 -7.08 10.06 9.13
CA LEU A 78 -5.88 9.46 8.58
C LEU A 78 -5.20 8.52 9.58
N GLU A 79 -5.16 8.90 10.86
CA GLU A 79 -4.56 8.06 11.90
C GLU A 79 -5.31 6.74 12.04
N THR A 80 -6.64 6.77 12.01
CA THR A 80 -7.48 5.57 12.02
C THR A 80 -7.21 4.69 10.80
N SER A 81 -7.15 5.26 9.59
CA SER A 81 -6.83 4.48 8.37
C SER A 81 -5.43 3.84 8.43
N ILE A 82 -4.48 4.54 9.03
CA ILE A 82 -3.13 4.01 9.25
C ILE A 82 -3.16 2.87 10.27
N GLU A 83 -3.90 3.00 11.36
CA GLU A 83 -4.07 1.95 12.39
C GLU A 83 -4.78 0.70 11.85
N ASP A 84 -5.82 0.88 11.03
CA ASP A 84 -6.53 -0.22 10.36
C ASP A 84 -5.62 -0.97 9.39
N PHE A 85 -4.79 -0.22 8.65
CA PHE A 85 -3.76 -0.81 7.81
C PHE A 85 -2.75 -1.61 8.63
N TYR A 86 -2.26 -1.06 9.75
CA TYR A 86 -1.32 -1.75 10.63
C TYR A 86 -1.90 -3.05 11.19
N SER A 87 -3.15 -3.01 11.63
CA SER A 87 -3.87 -4.17 12.14
C SER A 87 -4.02 -5.24 11.07
N SER A 88 -4.35 -4.83 9.84
CA SER A 88 -4.49 -5.74 8.69
C SER A 88 -3.15 -6.36 8.28
N MET A 89 -2.09 -5.56 8.22
CA MET A 89 -0.72 -6.04 8.01
C MET A 89 -0.33 -7.06 9.07
N ASN A 90 -0.59 -6.80 10.35
CA ASN A 90 -0.26 -7.72 11.44
C ASN A 90 -0.96 -9.07 11.31
N ARG A 91 -2.24 -9.08 10.90
CA ARG A 91 -3.00 -10.31 10.63
C ARG A 91 -2.46 -11.06 9.42
N ILE A 92 -2.31 -10.38 8.28
CA ILE A 92 -1.76 -10.95 7.04
C ILE A 92 -0.41 -11.60 7.33
N SER A 93 0.46 -10.87 7.98
CA SER A 93 1.83 -11.33 8.20
C SER A 93 1.95 -12.44 9.25
N GLN A 94 0.91 -12.75 10.05
CA GLN A 94 0.87 -13.97 10.86
C GLN A 94 0.61 -15.23 10.00
N GLN A 95 0.03 -15.04 8.81
CA GLN A 95 -0.31 -16.10 7.87
C GLN A 95 0.78 -16.34 6.81
N MET A 96 1.75 -15.41 6.68
CA MET A 96 2.76 -15.44 5.61
C MET A 96 4.15 -15.87 6.11
N CYS A 97 4.39 -17.17 6.25
CA CYS A 97 5.76 -17.70 6.22
C CYS A 97 6.16 -17.94 4.77
N ASN A 98 7.34 -17.44 4.35
CA ASN A 98 7.98 -17.64 3.04
C ASN A 98 7.31 -17.01 1.80
N LYS A 99 6.39 -16.06 1.95
CA LYS A 99 5.81 -15.32 0.80
C LYS A 99 6.42 -13.93 0.66
N LYS A 100 6.64 -13.49 -0.58
CA LYS A 100 7.02 -12.12 -0.90
C LYS A 100 5.81 -11.20 -0.75
N VAL A 101 5.96 -10.13 0.03
CA VAL A 101 4.92 -9.09 0.19
C VAL A 101 5.41 -7.78 -0.37
N ILE A 102 4.62 -7.13 -1.21
CA ILE A 102 4.91 -5.81 -1.76
C ILE A 102 3.89 -4.84 -1.19
N VAL A 103 4.37 -3.83 -0.47
CA VAL A 103 3.54 -2.73 0.02
C VAL A 103 3.80 -1.50 -0.84
N LEU A 104 2.74 -0.95 -1.40
CA LEU A 104 2.76 0.26 -2.19
C LEU A 104 1.99 1.37 -1.47
N LEU A 105 2.50 2.59 -1.61
CA LEU A 105 1.70 3.79 -1.42
C LEU A 105 1.48 4.38 -2.80
N VAL A 106 0.23 4.57 -3.18
CA VAL A 106 -0.18 4.99 -4.52
C VAL A 106 -1.11 6.19 -4.47
N ALA A 107 -1.07 7.01 -5.52
CA ALA A 107 -2.15 7.92 -5.86
C ALA A 107 -3.07 7.20 -6.86
N ARG A 108 -4.37 7.31 -6.70
CA ARG A 108 -5.37 6.74 -7.60
C ARG A 108 -6.39 7.81 -7.96
N PRO A 109 -6.83 7.93 -9.23
CA PRO A 109 -7.94 8.79 -9.58
C PRO A 109 -9.21 8.41 -8.79
N ARG A 110 -9.89 9.40 -8.22
CA ARG A 110 -11.24 9.24 -7.67
C ARG A 110 -12.19 9.10 -8.84
N ILE A 111 -12.77 7.92 -8.99
CA ILE A 111 -13.91 7.74 -9.86
C ILE A 111 -15.11 8.28 -9.08
N TYR A 112 -15.59 9.46 -9.46
CA TYR A 112 -16.88 9.96 -8.99
C TYR A 112 -17.93 9.16 -9.77
N ASP A 113 -18.67 8.29 -9.08
CA ASP A 113 -19.94 7.75 -9.57
C ASP A 113 -20.96 8.88 -9.80
#